data_AF-A0A3C0N1N1-F1
#
_entry.id   AF-A0A3C0N1N1-F1
#
_cell.length_a   1.000
_cell.length_b   1.000
_cell.length_c   1.000
_cell.angle_alpha   90.00
_cell.angle_beta   90.00
_cell.angle_gamma   90.00
#
_symmetry.space_group_name_H-M   'P 1'
#
loop_
_entity.id
_entity.type
_entity.pdbx_description
1 polymer ?
#
loop_
_entity_poly.entity_id
_entity_poly.type
_entity_poly.pdbx_seq_one_letter_code
_entity_poly.pdbx_strand_id
1 'polypeptide(L)'
;TMDAFSTGDPWPYRIVKDQIGFLATLTAEMWKNHPEEYFALRKDWADKNPKATKAILKGIMEAQQWLDNFDNRKEAAEILSGRNYFNLPAEVLINPFMGKYDMGDGRVIDDKKMAAYYWKDERGSVSYPYKSHDLWFITESVRWGFLPKETLTNAKALIDQVNREDIWKEAAKEAGIPEADIPTSTSRGVEEFFDGVKFDPEKPEEYLNSLKIKKA
;
A
#
# COMPACT_ATOMS: atom_id res chain seq x y z
N THR A 1 9.74 10.27 26.41
CA THR A 1 10.93 9.42 26.18
C THR A 1 11.05 8.93 24.74
N MET A 2 10.06 9.17 23.88
CA MET A 2 10.12 8.92 22.43
C MET A 2 9.91 10.25 21.71
N ASP A 3 10.70 10.53 20.67
CA ASP A 3 10.67 11.82 19.96
C ASP A 3 9.85 11.76 18.65
N ALA A 4 9.82 10.62 17.97
CA ALA A 4 9.06 10.41 16.73
C ALA A 4 8.59 8.95 16.59
N PHE A 5 7.50 8.72 15.86
CA PHE A 5 6.93 7.39 15.64
C PHE A 5 6.34 7.29 14.22
N SER A 6 6.82 6.34 13.43
CA SER A 6 6.22 5.97 12.14
C SER A 6 5.04 5.03 12.38
N THR A 7 3.83 5.48 12.05
CA THR A 7 2.57 4.77 12.34
C THR A 7 1.55 5.00 11.22
N GLY A 8 0.42 4.30 11.31
CA GLY A 8 -0.71 4.43 10.38
C GLY A 8 -2.02 4.62 11.13
N ASP A 9 -3.10 4.91 10.41
CA ASP A 9 -4.44 5.08 10.98
C ASP A 9 -4.85 3.87 11.81
N PRO A 10 -5.56 4.05 12.94
CA PRO A 10 -6.14 5.30 13.46
C PRO A 10 -5.24 6.15 14.37
N TRP A 11 -3.97 5.79 14.54
CA TRP A 11 -3.10 6.43 15.54
C TRP A 11 -2.89 7.93 15.35
N PRO A 12 -2.68 8.47 14.13
CA PRO A 12 -2.42 9.88 13.94
C PRO A 12 -3.56 10.78 14.47
N TYR A 13 -4.82 10.38 14.23
CA TYR A 13 -5.98 11.10 14.76
C TYR A 13 -5.92 11.23 16.29
N ARG A 14 -5.61 10.13 16.99
CA ARG A 14 -5.54 10.12 18.46
C ARG A 14 -4.35 10.93 18.98
N ILE A 15 -3.20 10.84 18.33
CA ILE A 15 -1.99 11.58 18.73
C ILE A 15 -2.28 13.09 18.79
N VAL A 16 -2.98 13.62 17.78
CA VAL A 16 -3.34 15.05 17.75
C VAL A 16 -4.48 15.37 18.70
N LYS A 17 -5.57 14.60 18.66
CA LYS A 17 -6.75 14.84 19.50
C LYS A 17 -6.44 14.81 20.99
N ASP A 18 -5.60 13.88 21.41
CA ASP A 18 -5.21 13.69 22.82
C ASP A 18 -3.99 14.57 23.21
N GLN A 19 -3.56 15.50 22.33
CA GLN A 19 -2.45 16.44 22.54
C GLN A 19 -1.11 15.76 22.89
N ILE A 20 -0.86 14.59 22.29
CA ILE A 20 0.36 13.81 22.49
C ILE A 20 1.49 14.32 21.59
N GLY A 21 1.14 14.81 20.39
CA GLY A 21 2.08 15.32 19.40
C GLY A 21 1.39 15.82 18.15
N PHE A 22 2.14 15.91 17.05
CA PHE A 22 1.68 16.36 15.74
C PHE A 22 2.19 15.43 14.64
N LEU A 23 1.56 15.45 13.46
CA LEU A 23 1.99 14.70 12.28
C LEU A 23 3.00 15.53 11.50
N ALA A 24 4.22 15.03 11.37
CA ALA A 24 5.21 15.67 10.51
C ALA A 24 4.82 15.57 9.02
N THR A 25 4.41 14.38 8.58
CA THR A 25 4.01 14.10 7.20
C THR A 25 3.16 12.84 7.11
N LEU A 26 2.33 12.73 6.07
CA LEU A 26 1.67 11.50 5.64
C LEU A 26 2.56 10.74 4.64
N THR A 27 2.47 9.41 4.61
CA THR A 27 3.13 8.61 3.57
C THR A 27 2.63 8.96 2.16
N ALA A 28 1.38 9.39 2.04
CA ALA A 28 0.80 9.92 0.80
C ALA A 28 1.50 11.21 0.29
N GLU A 29 2.12 11.99 1.19
CA GLU A 29 2.97 13.12 0.81
C GLU A 29 4.39 12.67 0.44
N MET A 30 4.92 11.65 1.12
CA MET A 30 6.28 11.13 0.89
C MET A 30 6.43 10.39 -0.46
N TRP A 31 5.45 9.55 -0.79
CA TRP A 31 5.35 8.85 -2.07
C TRP A 31 3.87 8.68 -2.40
N LYS A 32 3.41 9.49 -3.35
CA LYS A 32 2.01 9.53 -3.76
C LYS A 32 1.60 8.17 -4.35
N ASN A 33 0.52 7.59 -3.81
CA ASN A 33 0.01 6.27 -4.19
C ASN A 33 1.07 5.15 -4.03
N HIS A 34 1.88 5.18 -2.98
CA HIS A 34 2.87 4.13 -2.71
C HIS A 34 2.23 2.75 -2.50
N PRO A 35 2.95 1.66 -2.83
CA PRO A 35 2.60 0.32 -2.38
C PRO A 35 2.69 0.22 -0.85
N GLU A 36 1.77 -0.51 -0.22
CA GLU A 36 1.65 -0.59 1.25
C GLU A 36 1.38 -2.03 1.69
N GLU A 37 0.20 -2.35 2.24
CA GLU A 37 -0.14 -3.70 2.69
C GLU A 37 -0.49 -4.65 1.53
N TYR A 38 -0.18 -5.94 1.72
CA TYR A 38 -0.45 -7.00 0.75
C TYR A 38 -1.20 -8.17 1.38
N PHE A 39 -2.09 -8.78 0.60
CA PHE A 39 -2.64 -10.10 0.91
C PHE A 39 -1.67 -11.20 0.50
N ALA A 40 -1.16 -11.94 1.47
CA ALA A 40 -0.27 -13.08 1.26
C ALA A 40 -0.82 -14.36 1.89
N LEU A 41 -0.63 -15.48 1.19
CA LEU A 41 -0.95 -16.81 1.69
C LEU A 41 0.31 -17.68 1.65
N ARG A 42 0.37 -18.69 2.52
CA ARG A 42 1.41 -19.71 2.40
C ARG A 42 1.26 -20.46 1.08
N LYS A 43 2.40 -20.71 0.42
CA LYS A 43 2.46 -21.40 -0.87
C LYS A 43 1.80 -22.78 -0.83
N ASP A 44 2.07 -23.58 0.20
CA ASP A 44 1.50 -24.93 0.34
C ASP A 44 -0.04 -24.94 0.38
N TRP A 45 -0.64 -23.96 1.06
CA TRP A 45 -2.08 -23.80 1.09
C TRP A 45 -2.64 -23.35 -0.26
N ALA A 46 -2.01 -22.37 -0.90
CA ALA A 46 -2.46 -21.85 -2.19
C ALA A 46 -2.39 -22.90 -3.30
N ASP A 47 -1.30 -23.68 -3.35
CA ASP A 47 -1.10 -24.77 -4.30
C ASP A 47 -2.13 -25.90 -4.09
N LYS A 48 -2.44 -26.23 -2.83
CA LYS A 48 -3.44 -27.26 -2.49
C LYS A 48 -4.88 -26.79 -2.74
N ASN A 49 -5.14 -25.49 -2.64
CA ASN A 49 -6.48 -24.91 -2.72
C ASN A 49 -6.56 -23.77 -3.77
N PRO A 50 -6.25 -24.04 -5.06
CA PRO A 50 -6.14 -22.97 -6.07
C PRO A 50 -7.49 -22.30 -6.37
N LYS A 51 -8.59 -23.06 -6.36
CA LYS A 51 -9.94 -22.50 -6.53
C LYS A 51 -10.35 -21.61 -5.36
N ALA A 52 -10.04 -22.03 -4.13
CA ALA A 52 -10.34 -21.24 -2.93
C ALA A 52 -9.49 -19.97 -2.87
N THR A 53 -8.22 -20.05 -3.28
CA THR A 53 -7.33 -18.89 -3.40
C THR A 53 -7.94 -17.82 -4.31
N LYS A 54 -8.39 -18.22 -5.51
CA LYS A 54 -9.08 -17.29 -6.42
C LYS A 54 -10.40 -16.79 -5.86
N ALA A 55 -11.19 -17.63 -5.20
CA ALA A 55 -12.44 -17.20 -4.58
C ALA A 55 -12.23 -16.13 -3.49
N ILE A 56 -11.21 -16.28 -2.64
CA ILE A 56 -10.85 -15.28 -1.64
C ILE A 56 -10.41 -13.98 -2.31
N LEU A 57 -9.55 -14.06 -3.33
CA LEU A 57 -9.12 -12.88 -4.09
C LEU A 57 -10.29 -12.11 -4.67
N LYS A 58 -11.30 -12.78 -5.24
CA LYS A 58 -12.50 -12.12 -5.76
C LYS A 58 -13.29 -11.40 -4.68
N GLY A 59 -13.46 -12.04 -3.51
CA GLY A 59 -14.08 -11.40 -2.35
C GLY A 59 -13.32 -10.15 -1.88
N ILE A 60 -11.98 -10.21 -1.87
CA ILE A 60 -11.12 -9.05 -1.56
C ILE A 60 -11.30 -7.95 -2.61
N MET A 61 -11.30 -8.28 -3.91
CA MET A 61 -11.51 -7.32 -5.00
C MET A 61 -12.86 -6.60 -4.89
N GLU A 62 -13.94 -7.33 -4.57
CA GLU A 62 -15.26 -6.74 -4.36
C GLU A 62 -15.28 -5.83 -3.12
N ALA A 63 -14.65 -6.24 -2.02
CA ALA A 63 -14.52 -5.42 -0.82
C ALA A 63 -13.72 -4.13 -1.07
N GLN A 64 -12.61 -4.22 -1.83
CA GLN A 64 -11.81 -3.06 -2.24
C GLN A 64 -12.63 -2.07 -3.07
N GLN A 65 -13.39 -2.55 -4.06
CA GLN A 65 -14.30 -1.72 -4.86
C GLN A 65 -15.37 -1.05 -4.01
N TRP A 66 -15.93 -1.80 -3.05
CA TRP A 66 -16.94 -1.28 -2.13
C TRP A 66 -16.36 -0.19 -1.21
N LEU A 67 -15.12 -0.35 -0.72
CA LEU A 67 -14.42 0.63 0.11
C LEU A 67 -14.03 1.91 -0.65
N ASP A 68 -13.70 1.80 -1.94
CA ASP A 68 -13.37 2.97 -2.78
C ASP A 68 -14.59 3.74 -3.28
N ASN A 69 -15.81 3.22 -3.07
CA ASN A 69 -16.98 4.06 -3.03
C ASN A 69 -17.06 4.79 -1.69
N PHE A 70 -16.74 6.09 -1.69
CA PHE A 70 -16.69 6.90 -0.46
C PHE A 70 -18.03 6.98 0.29
N ASP A 71 -19.17 6.75 -0.37
CA ASP A 71 -20.48 6.72 0.29
C ASP A 71 -20.60 5.54 1.28
N ASN A 72 -19.83 4.47 1.06
CA ASN A 72 -19.80 3.27 1.90
C ASN A 72 -18.84 3.40 3.09
N ARG A 73 -17.93 4.38 3.09
CA ARG A 73 -16.84 4.45 4.10
C ARG A 73 -17.34 4.74 5.51
N LYS A 74 -18.52 5.33 5.65
CA LYS A 74 -19.17 5.46 6.96
C LYS A 74 -19.54 4.10 7.54
N GLU A 75 -20.21 3.26 6.75
CA GLU A 75 -20.54 1.89 7.15
C GLU A 75 -19.26 1.07 7.40
N ALA A 76 -18.23 1.24 6.56
CA ALA A 76 -16.92 0.60 6.78
C ALA A 76 -16.33 0.95 8.15
N ALA A 77 -16.34 2.23 8.53
CA ALA A 77 -15.85 2.68 9.83
C ALA A 77 -16.69 2.11 10.98
N GLU A 78 -18.01 2.01 10.84
CA GLU A 78 -18.90 1.40 11.82
C GLU A 78 -18.63 -0.10 12.00
N ILE A 79 -18.41 -0.85 10.92
CA ILE A 79 -18.05 -2.27 10.97
C ILE A 79 -16.71 -2.46 11.69
N LEU A 80 -15.65 -1.74 11.26
CA LEU A 80 -14.29 -1.92 11.76
C LEU A 80 -14.12 -1.44 13.21
N SER A 81 -14.87 -0.42 13.61
CA SER A 81 -14.86 0.10 14.99
C SER A 81 -15.56 -0.82 16.00
N GLY A 82 -16.37 -1.77 15.53
CA GLY A 82 -17.14 -2.70 16.35
C GLY A 82 -16.28 -3.49 17.35
N ARG A 83 -16.90 -3.92 18.44
CA ARG A 83 -16.25 -4.65 19.57
C ARG A 83 -15.51 -5.91 19.14
N ASN A 84 -15.97 -6.57 18.08
CA ASN A 84 -15.36 -7.81 17.57
C ASN A 84 -14.19 -7.55 16.60
N TYR A 85 -13.91 -6.29 16.27
CA TYR A 85 -12.81 -5.85 15.41
C TYR A 85 -11.87 -4.93 16.20
N PHE A 86 -11.74 -3.65 15.83
CA PHE A 86 -10.80 -2.74 16.47
C PHE A 86 -11.25 -2.25 17.84
N ASN A 87 -12.54 -2.35 18.15
CA ASN A 87 -13.11 -1.98 19.45
C ASN A 87 -12.72 -0.55 19.89
N LEU A 88 -13.07 0.43 19.05
CA LEU A 88 -12.75 1.85 19.24
C LEU A 88 -13.93 2.73 18.80
N PRO A 89 -13.97 4.03 19.12
CA PRO A 89 -15.02 4.92 18.59
C PRO A 89 -14.91 5.11 17.07
N ALA A 90 -16.00 4.94 16.32
CA ALA A 90 -16.01 5.05 14.85
C ALA A 90 -15.51 6.40 14.32
N GLU A 91 -15.69 7.49 15.09
CA GLU A 91 -15.22 8.84 14.75
C GLU A 91 -13.71 8.92 14.52
N VAL A 92 -12.94 8.01 15.12
CA VAL A 92 -11.48 7.96 15.00
C VAL A 92 -11.06 7.49 13.60
N LEU A 93 -11.90 6.69 12.92
CA LEU A 93 -11.63 6.15 11.59
C LEU A 93 -12.21 7.00 10.47
N ILE A 94 -13.38 7.62 10.70
CA ILE A 94 -14.15 8.25 9.61
C ILE A 94 -13.41 9.40 8.93
N ASN A 95 -12.66 10.20 9.68
CA ASN A 95 -11.94 11.35 9.12
C ASN A 95 -10.79 10.90 8.19
N PRO A 96 -9.85 10.04 8.61
CA PRO A 96 -8.83 9.49 7.72
C PRO A 96 -9.41 8.75 6.50
N PHE A 97 -10.49 7.99 6.70
CA PHE A 97 -11.22 7.33 5.61
C PHE A 97 -11.76 8.31 4.57
N MET A 98 -11.98 9.57 4.94
CA MET A 98 -12.45 10.60 4.02
C MET A 98 -11.31 11.52 3.52
N GLY A 99 -10.05 11.23 3.87
CA GLY A 99 -8.89 12.05 3.51
C GLY A 99 -8.79 13.34 4.33
N LYS A 100 -9.27 13.29 5.59
CA LYS A 100 -9.29 14.44 6.50
C LYS A 100 -8.33 14.24 7.65
N TYR A 101 -7.33 15.12 7.75
CA TYR A 101 -6.31 15.07 8.80
C TYR A 101 -6.11 16.45 9.41
N ASP A 102 -6.17 16.51 10.74
CA ASP A 102 -5.55 17.60 11.49
C ASP A 102 -4.09 17.20 11.73
N MET A 103 -3.15 17.98 11.22
CA MET A 103 -1.73 17.67 11.34
C MET A 103 -1.17 18.08 12.71
N GLY A 104 -1.90 18.84 13.51
CA GLY A 104 -1.48 19.26 14.85
C GLY A 104 -0.42 20.38 14.88
N ASP A 105 0.01 20.87 13.72
CA ASP A 105 0.97 21.98 13.57
C ASP A 105 0.35 23.24 12.91
N GLY A 106 -0.98 23.29 12.85
CA GLY A 106 -1.76 24.33 12.18
C GLY A 106 -2.16 24.00 10.74
N ARG A 107 -1.58 22.96 10.12
CA ARG A 107 -2.05 22.45 8.83
C ARG A 107 -3.28 21.56 9.02
N VAL A 108 -4.23 21.69 8.10
CA VAL A 108 -5.41 20.82 7.99
C VAL A 108 -5.52 20.33 6.55
N ILE A 109 -5.72 19.04 6.38
CA ILE A 109 -5.94 18.38 5.11
C ILE A 109 -7.41 17.98 5.04
N ASP A 110 -8.08 18.34 3.95
CA ASP A 110 -9.41 17.86 3.57
C ASP A 110 -9.40 17.61 2.05
N ASP A 111 -8.74 16.51 1.66
CA ASP A 111 -8.61 16.09 0.27
C ASP A 111 -8.75 14.56 0.20
N LYS A 112 -9.77 14.09 -0.53
CA LYS A 112 -10.00 12.65 -0.75
C LYS A 112 -8.78 11.94 -1.35
N LYS A 113 -7.93 12.66 -2.09
CA LYS A 113 -6.68 12.12 -2.66
C LYS A 113 -5.65 11.74 -1.58
N MET A 114 -5.81 12.23 -0.36
CA MET A 114 -4.99 11.89 0.80
C MET A 114 -5.59 10.75 1.64
N ALA A 115 -6.76 10.23 1.27
CA ALA A 115 -7.32 9.05 1.90
C ALA A 115 -6.57 7.79 1.44
N ALA A 116 -6.69 6.70 2.20
CA ALA A 116 -6.34 5.37 1.68
C ALA A 116 -7.25 5.02 0.49
N TYR A 117 -6.65 4.48 -0.57
CA TYR A 117 -7.36 3.87 -1.70
C TYR A 117 -7.14 2.36 -1.65
N TYR A 118 -8.12 1.59 -2.11
CA TYR A 118 -8.13 0.13 -1.97
C TYR A 118 -8.26 -0.60 -3.30
N TRP A 119 -8.84 0.04 -4.32
CA TRP A 119 -9.14 -0.54 -5.63
C TRP A 119 -8.38 0.17 -6.75
N LYS A 120 -8.51 1.49 -6.85
CA LYS A 120 -7.97 2.27 -7.97
C LYS A 120 -7.53 3.66 -7.54
N ASP A 121 -6.33 4.03 -7.95
CA ASP A 121 -5.77 5.37 -7.79
C ASP A 121 -5.53 6.01 -9.17
N GLU A 122 -4.94 7.21 -9.21
CA GLU A 122 -4.64 7.91 -10.46
C GLU A 122 -3.51 7.29 -11.30
N ARG A 123 -2.74 6.35 -10.72
CA ARG A 123 -1.62 5.64 -11.35
C ARG A 123 -2.01 4.26 -11.85
N GLY A 124 -3.12 3.68 -11.40
CA GLY A 124 -3.66 2.42 -11.88
C GLY A 124 -4.45 1.66 -10.84
N SER A 125 -4.38 0.33 -10.91
CA SER A 125 -4.99 -0.54 -9.90
C SER A 125 -4.18 -0.46 -8.62
N VAL A 126 -4.83 -0.28 -7.47
CA VAL A 126 -4.21 -0.44 -6.15
C VAL A 126 -4.07 -1.92 -5.80
N SER A 127 -5.06 -2.72 -6.18
CA SER A 127 -5.17 -4.13 -5.82
C SER A 127 -4.16 -5.03 -6.53
N TYR A 128 -3.76 -4.68 -7.76
CA TYR A 128 -2.82 -5.50 -8.54
C TYR A 128 -1.40 -5.42 -7.96
N PRO A 129 -0.76 -6.57 -7.63
CA PRO A 129 0.56 -6.57 -7.00
C PRO A 129 1.66 -6.39 -8.06
N TYR A 130 1.99 -5.14 -8.42
CA TYR A 130 3.07 -4.85 -9.37
C TYR A 130 4.42 -5.36 -8.87
N LYS A 131 5.08 -6.23 -9.64
CA LYS A 131 6.45 -6.71 -9.36
C LYS A 131 7.48 -5.59 -9.25
N SER A 132 7.25 -4.43 -9.88
CA SER A 132 8.10 -3.25 -9.69
C SER A 132 8.12 -2.75 -8.24
N HIS A 133 7.04 -2.95 -7.48
CA HIS A 133 6.95 -2.56 -6.08
C HIS A 133 7.66 -3.55 -5.17
N ASP A 134 7.52 -4.86 -5.40
CA ASP A 134 8.34 -5.87 -4.72
C ASP A 134 9.83 -5.58 -4.91
N LEU A 135 10.23 -5.21 -6.13
CA LEU A 135 11.60 -4.82 -6.45
C LEU A 135 12.04 -3.59 -5.65
N TRP A 136 11.18 -2.58 -5.49
CA TRP A 136 11.49 -1.41 -4.68
C TRP A 136 11.74 -1.79 -3.21
N PHE A 137 10.90 -2.65 -2.61
CA PHE A 137 11.09 -3.10 -1.23
C PHE A 137 12.40 -3.88 -1.04
N ILE A 138 12.77 -4.74 -1.99
CA ILE A 138 14.08 -5.42 -1.98
C ILE A 138 15.21 -4.40 -2.13
N THR A 139 15.05 -3.42 -3.02
CA THR A 139 16.05 -2.38 -3.27
C THR A 139 16.29 -1.51 -2.04
N GLU A 140 15.24 -1.10 -1.34
CA GLU A 140 15.35 -0.37 -0.08
C GLU A 140 15.92 -1.23 1.05
N SER A 141 15.61 -2.53 1.07
CA SER A 141 16.24 -3.46 2.03
C SER A 141 17.74 -3.58 1.80
N VAL A 142 18.19 -3.56 0.54
CA VAL A 142 19.62 -3.48 0.21
C VAL A 142 20.19 -2.11 0.57
N ARG A 143 19.50 -1.00 0.28
CA ARG A 143 19.93 0.37 0.64
C ARG A 143 20.34 0.45 2.11
N TRP A 144 19.57 -0.14 3.00
CA TRP A 144 19.80 -0.10 4.45
C TRP A 144 20.70 -1.23 4.98
N GLY A 145 21.15 -2.14 4.11
CA GLY A 145 22.02 -3.26 4.47
C GLY A 145 21.30 -4.39 5.22
N PHE A 146 19.97 -4.47 5.13
CA PHE A 146 19.20 -5.61 5.66
C PHE A 146 19.32 -6.84 4.77
N LEU A 147 19.51 -6.63 3.46
CA LEU A 147 19.81 -7.67 2.49
C LEU A 147 21.19 -7.41 1.86
N PRO A 148 21.95 -8.47 1.53
CA PRO A 148 23.18 -8.34 0.76
C PRO A 148 22.94 -7.68 -0.59
N LYS A 149 23.94 -6.97 -1.12
CA LYS A 149 23.83 -6.30 -2.43
C LYS A 149 23.52 -7.29 -3.56
N GLU A 150 24.05 -8.51 -3.46
CA GLU A 150 23.83 -9.60 -4.40
C GLU A 150 22.37 -10.04 -4.48
N THR A 151 21.54 -9.70 -3.49
CA THR A 151 20.10 -9.97 -3.54
C THR A 151 19.45 -9.22 -4.71
N LEU A 152 19.93 -8.03 -5.09
CA LEU A 152 19.42 -7.31 -6.26
C LEU A 152 19.66 -8.07 -7.56
N THR A 153 20.81 -8.71 -7.71
CA THR A 153 21.14 -9.54 -8.89
C THR A 153 20.13 -10.68 -9.07
N ASN A 154 19.60 -11.23 -7.96
CA ASN A 154 18.64 -12.33 -7.95
C ASN A 154 17.19 -11.87 -7.70
N ALA A 155 16.93 -10.56 -7.57
CA ALA A 155 15.65 -10.04 -7.10
C ALA A 155 14.49 -10.53 -7.99
N LYS A 156 14.66 -10.51 -9.30
CA LYS A 156 13.64 -11.00 -10.24
C LYS A 156 13.24 -12.45 -9.95
N ALA A 157 14.21 -13.34 -9.77
CA ALA A 157 13.94 -14.76 -9.51
C ALA A 157 13.27 -14.98 -8.14
N LEU A 158 13.60 -14.16 -7.15
CA LEU A 158 12.94 -14.19 -5.83
C LEU A 158 11.50 -13.68 -5.92
N ILE A 159 11.28 -12.55 -6.59
CA ILE A 159 9.95 -11.96 -6.81
C ILE A 159 9.07 -12.95 -7.59
N ASP A 160 9.59 -13.59 -8.63
CA ASP A 160 8.84 -14.57 -9.43
C ASP A 160 8.40 -15.81 -8.63
N GLN A 161 9.00 -16.09 -7.46
CA GLN A 161 8.58 -17.17 -6.56
C GLN A 161 7.48 -16.76 -5.57
N VAL A 162 7.34 -15.46 -5.29
CA VAL A 162 6.48 -14.92 -4.23
C VAL A 162 5.30 -14.15 -4.80
N ASN A 163 5.56 -13.21 -5.71
CA ASN A 163 4.54 -12.40 -6.34
C ASN A 163 3.74 -13.25 -7.33
N ARG A 164 2.43 -13.35 -7.06
CA ARG A 164 1.47 -14.11 -7.87
C ARG A 164 0.46 -13.22 -8.57
N GLU A 165 0.95 -12.16 -9.22
CA GLU A 165 0.15 -11.28 -10.09
C GLU A 165 -0.62 -12.06 -11.17
N ASP A 166 -0.09 -13.21 -11.60
CA ASP A 166 -0.75 -14.13 -12.51
C ASP A 166 -2.10 -14.63 -11.96
N ILE A 167 -2.13 -15.03 -10.68
CA ILE A 167 -3.37 -15.47 -10.02
C ILE A 167 -4.33 -14.29 -9.87
N TRP A 168 -3.83 -13.09 -9.56
CA TRP A 168 -4.66 -11.89 -9.51
C TRP A 168 -5.36 -11.65 -10.85
N LYS A 169 -4.63 -11.72 -11.96
CA LYS A 169 -5.19 -11.54 -13.32
C LYS A 169 -6.22 -12.61 -13.66
N GLU A 170 -5.95 -13.87 -13.32
CA GLU A 170 -6.94 -14.94 -13.51
C GLU A 170 -8.21 -14.68 -12.69
N ALA A 171 -8.09 -14.35 -11.41
CA ALA A 171 -9.22 -14.09 -10.53
C ALA A 171 -10.03 -12.88 -11.00
N ALA A 172 -9.37 -11.79 -11.41
CA ALA A 172 -10.01 -10.58 -11.93
C ALA A 172 -10.80 -10.88 -13.22
N LYS A 173 -10.22 -11.63 -14.17
CA LYS A 173 -10.93 -12.07 -15.39
C LYS A 173 -12.15 -12.92 -15.06
N GLU A 174 -12.01 -13.88 -14.15
CA GLU A 174 -13.12 -14.74 -13.73
C GLU A 174 -14.21 -13.98 -12.94
N ALA A 175 -13.87 -12.86 -12.28
CA ALA A 175 -14.82 -11.98 -11.60
C ALA A 175 -15.48 -10.96 -12.55
N GLY A 176 -15.10 -10.93 -13.83
CA GLY A 176 -15.65 -9.98 -14.79
C GLY A 176 -15.13 -8.55 -14.62
N ILE A 177 -13.97 -8.36 -13.99
CA ILE A 177 -13.31 -7.05 -13.97
C ILE A 177 -12.99 -6.64 -15.42
N PRO A 178 -13.32 -5.40 -15.83
CA PRO A 178 -13.06 -4.93 -17.19
C PRO A 178 -11.58 -5.09 -17.57
N GLU A 179 -11.29 -5.52 -18.79
CA GLU A 179 -9.91 -5.70 -19.26
C GLU A 179 -9.08 -4.41 -19.17
N ALA A 180 -9.73 -3.25 -19.35
CA ALA A 180 -9.10 -1.94 -19.19
C ALA A 180 -8.65 -1.61 -17.75
N ASP A 181 -9.20 -2.30 -16.74
CA ASP A 181 -8.83 -2.15 -15.33
C ASP A 181 -7.81 -3.22 -14.89
N ILE A 182 -7.43 -4.14 -15.77
CA ILE A 182 -6.39 -5.15 -15.52
C ILE A 182 -5.06 -4.63 -16.08
N PRO A 183 -4.03 -4.38 -15.25
CA PRO A 183 -2.75 -3.90 -15.73
C PRO A 183 -2.10 -4.84 -16.75
N THR A 184 -1.64 -4.28 -17.87
CA THR A 184 -0.98 -5.03 -18.95
C THR A 184 0.50 -5.30 -18.68
N SER A 185 1.11 -4.53 -17.79
CA SER A 185 2.50 -4.66 -17.35
C SER A 185 2.58 -5.13 -15.90
N THR A 186 3.65 -5.84 -15.56
CA THR A 186 3.99 -6.16 -14.15
C THR A 186 4.70 -5.00 -13.45
N SER A 187 4.99 -3.92 -14.17
CA SER A 187 5.59 -2.70 -13.65
C SER A 187 4.62 -1.52 -13.77
N ARG A 188 4.56 -0.66 -12.74
CA ARG A 188 3.82 0.62 -12.77
C ARG A 188 4.63 1.76 -13.40
N GLY A 189 5.85 1.46 -13.86
CA GLY A 189 6.80 2.40 -14.45
C GLY A 189 7.66 3.09 -13.41
N VAL A 190 8.19 4.26 -13.78
CA VAL A 190 9.02 5.07 -12.89
C VAL A 190 8.17 5.64 -11.75
N GLU A 191 8.65 5.49 -10.53
CA GLU A 191 8.09 6.03 -9.30
C GLU A 191 8.86 7.28 -8.88
N GLU A 192 8.17 8.25 -8.27
CA GLU A 192 8.75 9.54 -7.88
C GLU A 192 8.41 9.85 -6.41
N PHE A 193 9.43 10.21 -5.64
CA PHE A 193 9.35 10.54 -4.22
C PHE A 193 9.23 12.05 -4.03
N PHE A 194 8.81 12.48 -2.84
CA PHE A 194 8.59 13.90 -2.49
C PHE A 194 9.84 14.79 -2.68
N ASP A 195 11.03 14.23 -2.63
CA ASP A 195 12.31 14.92 -2.79
C ASP A 195 12.82 14.94 -4.25
N GLY A 196 12.01 14.48 -5.20
CA GLY A 196 12.32 14.43 -6.62
C GLY A 196 13.18 13.23 -7.03
N VAL A 197 13.57 12.36 -6.09
CA VAL A 197 14.22 11.10 -6.42
C VAL A 197 13.26 10.22 -7.22
N LYS A 198 13.81 9.49 -8.19
CA LYS A 198 13.05 8.59 -9.06
C LYS A 198 13.57 7.17 -8.94
N PHE A 199 12.66 6.22 -8.77
CA PHE A 199 12.95 4.80 -8.87
C PHE A 199 12.48 4.29 -10.22
N ASP A 200 13.43 3.95 -11.09
CA ASP A 200 13.18 3.23 -12.33
C ASP A 200 13.38 1.72 -12.08
N PRO A 201 12.32 0.89 -12.17
CA PRO A 201 12.41 -0.55 -11.95
C PRO A 201 13.38 -1.26 -12.92
N GLU A 202 13.68 -0.67 -14.08
CA GLU A 202 14.65 -1.22 -15.03
C GLU A 202 16.10 -0.89 -14.61
N LYS A 203 16.29 0.05 -13.68
CA LYS A 203 17.59 0.58 -13.25
C LYS A 203 17.69 0.77 -11.72
N PRO A 204 17.43 -0.28 -10.91
CA PRO A 204 17.44 -0.16 -9.44
C PRO A 204 18.80 0.24 -8.87
N GLU A 205 19.91 -0.09 -9.55
CA GLU A 205 21.25 0.35 -9.14
C GLU A 205 21.46 1.86 -9.34
N GLU A 206 20.93 2.46 -10.41
CA GLU A 206 20.99 3.91 -10.62
C GLU A 206 20.22 4.65 -9.52
N TYR A 207 19.06 4.11 -9.11
CA TYR A 207 18.32 4.60 -7.96
C TYR A 207 19.18 4.59 -6.68
N LEU A 208 19.79 3.46 -6.32
CA LEU A 208 20.65 3.38 -5.13
C LEU A 208 21.83 4.36 -5.21
N ASN A 209 22.46 4.48 -6.37
CA ASN A 209 23.59 5.39 -6.58
C ASN A 209 23.18 6.87 -6.40
N SER A 210 21.93 7.22 -6.73
CA SER A 210 21.41 8.59 -6.57
C SER A 210 21.20 9.01 -5.12
N LEU A 211 21.03 8.06 -4.20
CA LEU A 211 20.72 8.32 -2.79
C LEU A 211 21.96 8.74 -2.00
N LYS A 212 21.88 9.88 -1.31
CA LYS A 212 22.99 10.42 -0.49
C LYS A 212 23.29 9.60 0.76
N ILE A 213 22.25 9.07 1.40
CA ILE A 213 22.36 8.28 2.64
C ILE A 213 21.91 6.84 2.35
N LYS A 214 22.88 5.92 2.45
CA LYS A 214 22.73 4.47 2.25
C LYS A 214 23.88 3.70 2.90
N LYS A 215 23.73 2.39 3.03
CA LYS A 215 24.77 1.42 3.41
C LYS A 215 25.34 0.66 2.20
N ALA A 216 24.58 0.57 1.11
CA ALA A 216 24.93 -0.14 -0.13
C ALA A 216 25.81 0.66 -1.12
#